data_AF-F8AKY9-F1
#
_entry.id   AF-F8AKY9-F1
#
_cell.length_a   1.000
_cell.length_b   1.000
_cell.length_c   1.000
_cell.angle_alpha   90.00
_cell.angle_beta   90.00
_cell.angle_gamma   90.00
#
_symmetry.space_group_name_H-M   'P 1'
#
loop_
_entity.id
_entity.type
_entity.pdbx_description
1 polymer ?
#
loop_
_entity_poly.entity_id
_entity_poly.type
_entity_poly.pdbx_seq_one_letter_code
_entity_poly.pdbx_strand_id
1 'polypeptide(L)' 'MIIWNLICPNCGKRIRYEVDVCPCMASEVPLPNCPNCGEKMTYDIGALKGRRKVK' A
#
# COMPACT_ATOMS: atom_id res chain seq x y z
N MET A 1 8.31 -1.29 -13.13
CA MET A 1 8.32 -0.90 -11.71
C MET A 1 7.00 -0.28 -11.26
N ILE A 2 6.33 -0.90 -10.29
CA ILE A 2 5.12 -0.42 -9.63
C ILE A 2 5.48 -0.08 -8.18
N ILE A 3 4.95 1.03 -7.68
CA ILE A 3 5.19 1.50 -6.32
C ILE A 3 3.86 1.55 -5.58
N TRP A 4 3.77 0.78 -4.49
CA TRP A 4 2.62 0.82 -3.59
C TRP A 4 3.01 1.44 -2.25
N ASN A 5 2.20 2.40 -1.80
CA ASN A 5 2.26 2.88 -0.42
C ASN A 5 1.36 1.99 0.42
N LEU A 6 1.98 1.18 1.29
CA LEU A 6 1.25 0.30 2.18
C LEU A 6 1.27 0.86 3.60
N ILE A 7 0.18 0.64 4.31
CA ILE A 7 0.02 1.00 5.71
C ILE A 7 -0.40 -0.23 6.52
N CYS A 8 0.20 -0.36 7.68
CA CYS A 8 -0.18 -1.32 8.70
C CYS A 8 -1.41 -0.79 9.46
N PRO A 9 -2.56 -1.50 9.47
CA PRO A 9 -3.76 -1.02 10.16
C PRO A 9 -3.61 -1.00 11.69
N ASN A 10 -2.86 -1.93 12.28
CA ASN A 10 -2.73 -2.06 13.73
C ASN A 10 -1.63 -1.16 14.31
N CYS A 11 -0.52 -1.00 13.59
CA CYS A 11 0.63 -0.23 14.06
C CYS A 11 0.81 1.14 13.38
N GLY A 12 0.03 1.46 12.35
CA GLY A 12 0.12 2.72 11.60
C GLY A 12 1.40 2.91 10.79
N LYS A 13 2.29 1.92 10.75
CA LYS A 13 3.56 1.98 10.02
C LYS A 13 3.31 2.01 8.52
N ARG A 14 3.90 2.98 7.83
CA ARG A 14 3.85 3.11 6.37
C ARG A 14 5.14 2.59 5.75
N ILE A 15 5.02 1.86 4.66
CA ILE A 15 6.16 1.41 3.84
C ILE A 15 5.90 1.71 2.37
N ARG A 16 6.98 1.94 1.63
CA ARG A 16 6.97 1.95 0.17
C ARG A 16 7.38 0.57 -0.31
N TYR A 17 6.48 -0.09 -1.01
CA TYR A 17 6.72 -1.40 -1.60
C TYR A 17 6.91 -1.23 -3.10
N GLU A 18 8.16 -1.39 -3.54
CA GLU A 18 8.58 -1.22 -4.92
C GLU A 18 8.80 -2.61 -5.51
N VAL A 19 8.07 -2.92 -6.58
CA VAL A 19 8.18 -4.23 -7.24
C VAL A 19 8.34 -4.01 -8.74
N ASP A 20 9.34 -4.65 -9.33
CA ASP A 20 9.49 -4.68 -10.77
C ASP A 20 8.66 -5.81 -11.37
N VAL A 21 7.37 -5.53 -11.54
CA VAL A 21 6.43 -6.39 -12.25
C VAL A 21 5.78 -5.64 -13.40
N CYS A 22 5.36 -6.40 -14.40
CA CYS A 22 4.54 -5.88 -15.48
C CYS A 22 3.18 -5.41 -14.91
N PRO A 23 2.62 -4.26 -15.37
CA PRO A 23 1.32 -3.77 -14.91
C PRO A 23 0.17 -4.77 -15.01
N CYS A 24 0.24 -5.73 -15.94
CA CYS A 24 -0.77 -6.77 -16.07
C CYS A 24 -0.81 -7.75 -14.89
N MET A 25 0.33 -7.99 -14.23
CA MET A 25 0.45 -8.90 -13.07
C MET A 25 0.36 -8.17 -11.73
N ALA A 26 0.14 -6.86 -11.73
CA ALA A 26 0.11 -6.03 -10.53
C ALA A 26 -0.90 -6.56 -9.48
N SER A 27 -2.04 -7.08 -9.93
CA SER A 27 -3.10 -7.63 -9.06
C SER A 27 -2.72 -8.97 -8.43
N GLU A 28 -1.76 -9.68 -8.99
CA GLU A 28 -1.31 -11.01 -8.54
C GLU A 28 -0.15 -10.92 -7.53
N VAL A 29 0.44 -9.73 -7.36
CA VAL A 29 1.54 -9.56 -6.42
C VAL A 29 1.03 -9.61 -4.98
N PRO A 30 1.53 -10.51 -4.13
CA PRO A 30 1.15 -10.57 -2.74
C PRO A 30 1.69 -9.35 -1.98
N LEU A 31 0.84 -8.76 -1.15
CA LEU A 31 1.23 -7.70 -0.22
C LEU A 31 2.09 -8.29 0.92
N PRO A 32 3.19 -7.63 1.30
CA PRO A 32 4.02 -8.05 2.43
C PRO A 32 3.28 -7.87 3.76
N ASN A 33 3.71 -8.66 4.75
CA ASN A 33 3.28 -8.50 6.14
C ASN A 33 4.10 -7.39 6.82
N CYS A 34 3.49 -6.77 7.83
CA CYS A 34 4.14 -5.74 8.60
C CYS A 34 5.28 -6.33 9.45
N PRO A 35 6.48 -5.76 9.42
CA PRO A 35 7.63 -6.27 10.17
C PRO A 35 7.50 -6.16 11.69
N ASN A 36 6.51 -5.40 12.21
CA ASN A 36 6.38 -5.16 13.65
C ASN A 36 5.26 -5.99 14.31
N CYS A 37 4.17 -6.25 13.59
CA CYS A 37 3.00 -6.95 14.13
C CYS A 37 2.65 -8.22 13.34
N GLY A 38 3.30 -8.49 12.20
CA GLY A 38 3.02 -9.66 11.37
C GLY A 38 1.71 -9.61 10.59
N GLU A 39 0.90 -8.56 10.75
CA GLU A 39 -0.35 -8.40 10.02
C GLU A 39 -0.14 -8.05 8.55
N LYS A 40 -1.09 -8.47 7.71
CA LYS A 40 -1.11 -8.14 6.29
C LYS A 40 -1.30 -6.65 6.10
N MET A 41 -0.38 -6.02 5.39
CA MET A 41 -0.46 -4.58 5.13
C MET A 41 -1.52 -4.28 4.08
N THR A 42 -2.08 -3.08 4.13
CA THR A 42 -3.14 -2.62 3.23
C THR A 42 -2.70 -1.38 2.46
N TYR A 43 -3.36 -1.07 1.35
CA TYR A 43 -3.06 0.13 0.56
C TYR A 43 -3.43 1.39 1.35
N ASP A 44 -2.51 2.38 1.38
CA ASP A 44 -2.79 3.68 1.97
C ASP A 44 -3.68 4.51 1.02
N ILE A 45 -5.00 4.29 1.12
CA ILE A 45 -6.03 5.04 0.38
C ILE A 45 -6.21 6.46 0.97
N GLY A 46 -5.63 6.73 2.15
CA GLY A 46 -5.72 8.03 2.81
C GLY A 46 -5.11 9.16 1.99
N ALA A 47 -4.04 8.89 1.24
CA ALA A 47 -3.42 9.84 0.32
C ALA A 47 -4.32 10.23 -0.87
N LEU A 48 -5.26 9.36 -1.27
CA LEU A 48 -6.20 9.63 -2.37
C LEU A 48 -7.38 10.51 -1.93
N LYS A 49 -7.67 10.57 -0.62
CA LYS A 49 -8.82 11.30 -0.06
C LYS A 49 -8.67 12.84 -0.11
N GLY A 50 -7.52 13.35 -0.52
CA GLY A 50 -7.23 14.79 -0.64
C GLY A 50 -7.80 15.50 -1.88
N ARG A 51 -8.45 14.80 -2.83
CA ARG A 51 -8.96 15.39 -4.09
C ARG A 51 -10.48 15.61 -4.15
N ARG A 52 -11.16 15.76 -3.02
CA ARG A 52 -12.54 16.30 -2.98
C ARG A 52 -12.61 17.53 -2.06
N LYS A 53 -12.06 18.65 -2.51
CA LYS A 53 -12.62 19.96 -2.16
C LYS A 53 -13.75 20.22 -3.16
N VAL A 54 -14.92 19.67 -2.90
CA VAL A 54 -16.15 20.20 -3.49
C VAL A 54 -16.52 21.36 -2.57
N LYS A 55 -16.29 22.60 -3.06
CA LYS A 55 -16.84 23.81 -2.45
C LYS A 55 -18.35 23.86 -2.70
#